data_AF-A0A7J4V097-F1
#
_entry.id   AF-A0A7J4V097-F1
#
_cell.length_a   1.000
_cell.length_b   1.000
_cell.length_c   1.000
_cell.angle_alpha   90.00
_cell.angle_beta   90.00
_cell.angle_gamma   90.00
#
_symmetry.space_group_name_H-M   'P 1'
#
loop_
_entity.id
_entity.type
_entity.pdbx_description
1 polymer ?
#
loop_
_entity_poly.entity_id
_entity_poly.type
_entity_poly.pdbx_seq_one_letter_code
_entity_poly.pdbx_strand_id
1 'polypeptide(L)'
;MVDVKELAANAKVLRKKGLSVREIADELHLSIDTVNYLIEYGAEGLPPSDVKIGWRSIGVSGYRIGLMSELMSDIALEELSKREQLADVVMGVSINGVPFACKISELLGVDFGV
;
A
#
# COMPACT_ATOMS: atom_id res chain seq x y z
N MET A 1 9.32 15.39 -4.14
CA MET A 1 8.95 14.68 -2.89
C MET A 1 8.90 15.74 -1.81
N VAL A 2 7.76 15.90 -1.12
CA VAL A 2 7.62 16.94 -0.07
C VAL A 2 8.42 16.48 1.14
N ASP A 3 9.25 17.36 1.71
CA ASP A 3 10.06 17.05 2.88
C ASP A 3 9.16 17.03 4.14
N VAL A 4 9.32 16.01 4.99
CA VAL A 4 8.61 15.90 6.27
C VAL A 4 8.88 17.12 7.16
N LYS A 5 10.07 17.73 7.04
CA LYS A 5 10.41 19.01 7.70
C LYS A 5 9.50 20.15 7.26
N GLU A 6 9.20 20.22 5.98
CA GLU A 6 8.33 21.24 5.41
C GLU A 6 6.88 21.02 5.84
N LEU A 7 6.40 19.77 5.83
CA LEU A 7 5.06 19.42 6.33
C LEU A 7 4.89 19.74 7.82
N ALA A 8 5.90 19.42 8.64
CA ALA A 8 5.89 19.76 10.06
C ALA A 8 5.88 21.27 10.32
N ALA A 9 6.67 22.03 9.55
CA ALA A 9 6.69 23.48 9.64
C ALA A 9 5.34 24.09 9.23
N ASN A 10 4.75 23.64 8.12
CA ASN A 10 3.46 24.12 7.63
C ASN A 10 2.33 23.80 8.61
N ALA A 11 2.27 22.57 9.15
CA ALA A 11 1.30 22.18 10.16
C ALA A 11 1.39 23.08 11.41
N LYS A 12 2.60 23.39 11.89
CA LYS A 12 2.81 24.30 13.03
C LYS A 12 2.40 25.74 12.73
N VAL A 13 2.65 26.24 11.51
CA VAL A 13 2.21 27.58 11.09
C VAL A 13 0.68 27.67 11.06
N LEU A 14 0.01 26.68 10.45
CA LEU A 14 -1.45 26.65 10.38
C LEU A 14 -2.07 26.52 11.79
N ARG A 15 -1.46 25.71 12.67
CA ARG A 15 -1.88 25.61 14.07
C ARG A 15 -1.75 26.95 14.81
N LYS A 16 -0.67 27.70 14.60
CA LYS A 16 -0.49 29.06 15.16
C LYS A 16 -1.49 30.07 14.61
N LYS A 17 -1.99 29.89 13.38
CA LYS A 17 -3.07 30.70 12.79
C LYS A 17 -4.45 30.38 13.39
N GLY A 18 -4.55 29.42 14.31
CA GLY A 18 -5.78 29.07 15.02
C GLY A 18 -6.59 27.97 14.35
N LEU A 19 -6.09 27.34 13.28
CA LEU A 19 -6.81 26.24 12.62
C LEU A 19 -6.90 25.01 13.54
N SER A 20 -8.04 24.34 13.46
CA SER A 20 -8.24 23.03 14.05
C SER A 20 -7.41 21.97 13.32
N VAL A 21 -7.10 20.86 14.00
CA VAL A 21 -6.32 19.75 13.40
C VAL A 21 -7.00 19.21 12.14
N ARG A 22 -8.33 19.21 12.10
CA ARG A 22 -9.11 18.74 10.95
C ARG A 22 -8.95 19.66 9.74
N GLU A 23 -9.05 20.97 9.93
CA GLU A 23 -8.84 21.94 8.84
C GLU A 23 -7.40 21.89 8.30
N ILE A 24 -6.41 21.63 9.17
CA ILE A 24 -5.01 21.44 8.76
C ILE A 24 -4.83 20.14 7.98
N ALA A 25 -5.52 19.07 8.36
CA ALA A 25 -5.50 17.79 7.65
C ALA A 25 -6.08 17.93 6.23
N ASP A 26 -7.18 18.67 6.10
CA ASP A 26 -7.79 18.97 4.81
C ASP A 26 -6.86 19.83 3.93
N GLU A 27 -6.23 20.86 4.50
CA GLU A 27 -5.30 21.77 3.79
C GLU A 27 -4.00 21.08 3.34
N LEU A 28 -3.43 20.20 4.17
CA LEU A 28 -2.18 19.49 3.85
C LEU A 28 -2.41 18.17 3.10
N HIS A 29 -3.67 17.77 2.88
CA HIS A 29 -4.05 16.47 2.32
C HIS A 29 -3.44 15.28 3.08
N LEU A 30 -3.45 15.37 4.41
CA LEU A 30 -2.91 14.34 5.32
C LEU A 30 -4.02 13.79 6.21
N SER A 31 -3.80 12.62 6.82
CA SER A 31 -4.71 12.15 7.87
C SER A 31 -4.59 13.01 9.13
N ILE A 32 -5.68 13.06 9.91
CA ILE A 32 -5.72 13.76 11.21
C ILE A 32 -4.60 13.28 12.13
N ASP A 33 -4.35 11.97 12.17
CA ASP A 33 -3.29 11.36 12.98
C ASP A 33 -1.91 11.82 12.54
N THR A 34 -1.68 11.96 11.23
CA THR A 34 -0.42 12.47 10.69
C THR A 34 -0.22 13.93 11.07
N VAL A 35 -1.27 14.76 11.04
CA VAL A 35 -1.17 16.17 11.47
C VAL A 35 -0.91 16.28 12.97
N ASN A 36 -1.62 15.51 13.80
CA ASN A 36 -1.36 15.46 15.25
C ASN A 36 0.10 15.08 15.52
N TYR A 37 0.59 14.05 14.83
CA TYR A 37 1.97 13.62 14.90
C TYR A 37 2.96 14.73 14.51
N LEU A 38 2.73 15.42 13.39
CA LEU A 38 3.58 16.51 12.91
C LEU A 38 3.59 17.73 13.86
N ILE A 39 2.46 18.01 14.52
CA ILE A 39 2.36 19.10 15.49
C ILE A 39 3.09 18.74 16.78
N GLU A 40 2.87 17.53 17.31
CA GLU A 40 3.41 17.06 18.59
C GLU A 40 4.90 16.76 18.52
N TYR A 41 5.33 15.98 17.53
CA TYR A 41 6.69 15.45 17.44
C TYR A 41 7.55 16.18 16.41
N GLY A 42 6.94 16.92 15.47
CA GLY A 42 7.67 17.61 14.41
C GLY A 42 8.41 16.64 13.48
N ALA A 43 9.40 17.15 12.76
CA ALA A 43 10.18 16.35 11.81
C ALA A 43 11.35 15.58 12.44
N GLU A 44 11.59 15.79 13.73
CA GLU A 44 12.59 15.04 14.51
C GLU A 44 11.96 13.94 15.37
N GLY A 45 10.62 13.84 15.37
CA GLY A 45 9.93 12.71 15.93
C GLY A 45 10.35 11.41 15.26
N LEU A 46 10.48 10.34 16.06
CA LEU A 46 10.43 9.00 15.49
C LEU A 46 9.00 8.78 14.98
N PRO A 47 8.77 8.52 13.68
CA PRO A 47 7.44 8.16 13.21
C PRO A 47 6.96 6.95 14.03
N PRO A 48 5.64 6.83 14.29
CA PRO A 48 5.12 5.62 14.90
C PRO A 48 5.66 4.42 14.13
N SER A 49 6.12 3.40 14.85
CA SER A 49 6.73 2.24 14.20
C SER A 49 5.70 1.57 13.29
N ASP A 50 5.96 1.58 11.98
CA ASP A 50 5.11 0.87 11.03
C ASP A 50 5.02 -0.61 11.41
N VAL A 51 3.80 -1.16 11.37
CA VAL A 51 3.61 -2.60 11.45
C VAL A 51 3.84 -3.18 10.07
N LYS A 52 4.91 -3.97 9.93
CA LYS A 52 5.23 -4.67 8.69
C LYS A 52 4.84 -6.13 8.82
N ILE A 53 4.04 -6.62 7.86
CA ILE A 53 3.74 -8.04 7.75
C ILE A 53 4.92 -8.72 7.03
N GLY A 54 5.58 -9.64 7.73
CA GLY A 54 6.69 -10.40 7.17
C GLY A 54 6.20 -11.49 6.23
N TRP A 55 6.33 -11.29 4.91
CA TRP A 55 5.94 -12.26 3.88
C TRP A 55 6.95 -13.39 3.63
N ARG A 56 8.11 -13.34 4.30
CA ARG A 56 9.21 -14.30 4.07
C ARG A 56 8.77 -15.74 4.27
N SER A 57 7.97 -16.02 5.30
CA SER A 57 7.49 -17.38 5.57
C SER A 57 6.75 -17.96 4.37
N ILE A 58 5.97 -17.17 3.64
CA ILE A 58 5.28 -17.58 2.42
C ILE A 58 6.27 -17.69 1.26
N GLY A 59 7.04 -16.63 1.01
CA GLY A 59 7.90 -16.49 -0.17
C GLY A 59 9.07 -17.47 -0.27
N VAL A 60 9.44 -18.17 0.82
CA VAL A 60 10.49 -19.22 0.79
C VAL A 60 9.98 -20.61 0.43
N SER A 61 8.67 -20.79 0.21
CA SER A 61 8.08 -22.10 -0.09
C SER A 61 7.22 -22.04 -1.34
N GLY A 62 7.65 -22.74 -2.39
CA GLY A 62 6.87 -22.87 -3.63
C GLY A 62 5.46 -23.44 -3.40
N TYR A 63 5.31 -24.37 -2.45
CA TYR A 63 4.00 -24.91 -2.07
C TYR A 63 3.06 -23.83 -1.51
N ARG A 64 3.54 -22.98 -0.59
CA ARG A 64 2.73 -21.88 -0.04
C ARG A 64 2.44 -20.80 -1.08
N ILE A 65 3.41 -20.50 -1.95
CA ILE A 65 3.19 -19.60 -3.09
C ILE A 65 2.08 -20.16 -3.98
N GLY A 66 2.10 -21.46 -4.29
CA GLY A 66 1.07 -22.15 -5.07
C GLY A 66 -0.32 -22.00 -4.45
N LEU A 67 -0.48 -22.41 -3.19
CA LEU A 67 -1.76 -22.30 -2.48
C LEU A 67 -2.29 -20.86 -2.42
N MET A 68 -1.42 -19.89 -2.17
CA MET A 68 -1.82 -18.48 -2.18
C MET A 68 -2.21 -18.00 -3.56
N SER A 69 -1.51 -18.45 -4.60
CA SER A 69 -1.81 -18.09 -5.99
C SER A 69 -3.16 -18.64 -6.42
N GLU A 70 -3.50 -19.87 -6.01
CA GLU A 70 -4.85 -20.45 -6.23
C GLU A 70 -5.93 -19.60 -5.58
N LEU A 71 -5.77 -19.24 -4.30
CA LEU A 71 -6.72 -18.37 -3.58
C LEU A 71 -6.84 -16.98 -4.24
N MET A 72 -5.71 -16.37 -4.63
CA MET A 72 -5.72 -15.08 -5.31
C MET A 72 -6.40 -15.14 -6.68
N SER A 73 -6.21 -16.25 -7.41
CA SER A 73 -6.85 -16.48 -8.72
C SER A 73 -8.35 -16.64 -8.57
N ASP A 74 -8.82 -17.37 -7.57
CA ASP A 74 -10.23 -17.55 -7.24
C ASP A 74 -10.94 -16.20 -7.00
N ILE A 75 -10.36 -15.38 -6.12
CA ILE A 75 -10.88 -14.03 -5.82
C ILE A 75 -10.86 -13.15 -7.07
N ALA A 76 -9.78 -13.19 -7.86
CA ALA A 76 -9.68 -12.40 -9.08
C ALA A 76 -10.76 -12.78 -10.11
N LEU A 77 -11.00 -14.08 -10.30
CA LEU A 77 -12.03 -14.59 -11.20
C LEU A 77 -13.44 -14.22 -10.73
N GLU A 78 -13.71 -14.25 -9.42
CA GLU A 78 -14.98 -13.79 -8.85
C GLU A 78 -15.24 -12.31 -9.22
N GLU A 79 -14.24 -11.44 -9.01
CA GLU A 79 -14.35 -10.01 -9.27
C GLU A 79 -14.42 -9.66 -10.77
N LEU A 80 -13.68 -10.39 -11.62
CA LEU A 80 -13.74 -10.25 -13.07
C LEU A 80 -15.12 -10.66 -13.59
N SER A 81 -15.68 -11.77 -13.07
CA SER A 81 -17.01 -12.26 -13.45
C SER A 81 -18.11 -11.26 -13.12
N LYS A 82 -18.06 -10.63 -11.93
CA LYS A 82 -19.02 -9.58 -11.53
C LYS A 82 -19.05 -8.38 -12.48
N ARG A 83 -17.96 -8.15 -13.20
CA ARG A 83 -17.80 -7.02 -14.14
C ARG A 83 -17.94 -7.43 -15.60
N GLU A 84 -18.20 -8.71 -15.87
CA GLU A 84 -18.20 -9.30 -17.21
C GLU A 84 -16.87 -9.03 -17.97
N GLN A 85 -15.75 -9.11 -17.25
CA GLN A 85 -14.41 -8.86 -17.78
C GLN A 85 -13.55 -10.12 -17.78
N LEU A 86 -12.51 -10.10 -18.61
CA LEU A 86 -11.44 -11.10 -18.63
C LEU A 86 -10.10 -10.40 -18.38
N ALA A 87 -9.14 -11.14 -17.84
CA ALA A 87 -7.76 -10.69 -17.74
C ALA A 87 -6.98 -11.18 -18.96
N ASP A 88 -6.26 -10.28 -19.64
CA ASP A 88 -5.37 -10.65 -20.74
C ASP A 88 -3.93 -10.94 -20.25
N VAL A 89 -3.53 -10.29 -19.16
CA VAL A 89 -2.17 -10.36 -18.60
C VAL A 89 -2.19 -10.26 -17.08
N VAL A 90 -1.27 -10.97 -16.42
CA VAL A 90 -0.99 -10.82 -14.99
C VAL A 90 0.35 -10.11 -14.81
N MET A 91 0.31 -8.98 -14.09
CA MET A 91 1.49 -8.12 -13.87
C MET A 91 2.12 -8.38 -12.50
N GLY A 92 3.40 -8.77 -12.49
CA GLY A 92 4.20 -8.98 -11.29
C GLY A 92 4.97 -7.74 -10.86
N VAL A 93 4.49 -7.03 -9.84
CA VAL A 93 5.22 -5.87 -9.30
C VAL A 93 6.47 -6.33 -8.55
N SER A 94 7.64 -5.91 -9.04
CA SER A 94 8.93 -6.31 -8.50
C SER A 94 9.17 -5.82 -7.06
N ILE A 95 9.86 -6.58 -6.20
CA ILE A 95 10.50 -7.89 -6.45
C ILE A 95 9.61 -9.06 -6.00
N ASN A 96 8.81 -8.87 -4.95
CA ASN A 96 8.08 -9.97 -4.30
C ASN A 96 6.81 -10.40 -5.03
N GLY A 97 6.25 -9.57 -5.93
CA GLY A 97 5.05 -9.90 -6.68
C GLY A 97 5.29 -10.90 -7.81
N VAL A 98 6.53 -10.97 -8.32
CA VAL A 98 6.90 -11.78 -9.49
C VAL A 98 6.56 -13.27 -9.33
N PRO A 99 6.91 -13.95 -8.21
CA PRO A 99 6.60 -15.38 -8.07
C PRO A 99 5.11 -15.70 -8.04
N PHE A 100 4.30 -14.84 -7.43
CA PHE A 100 2.85 -15.00 -7.41
C PHE A 100 2.24 -14.73 -8.78
N ALA A 101 2.61 -13.62 -9.41
CA ALA A 101 2.13 -13.27 -10.74
C ALA A 101 2.44 -14.34 -11.79
N CYS A 102 3.66 -14.90 -11.76
CA CYS A 102 4.05 -16.02 -12.62
C CYS A 102 3.19 -17.28 -12.38
N LYS A 103 2.81 -17.57 -11.13
CA LYS A 103 1.98 -18.73 -10.83
C LYS A 103 0.50 -18.48 -11.17
N ILE A 104 0.01 -17.27 -10.94
CA ILE A 104 -1.36 -16.87 -11.29
C ILE A 104 -1.55 -16.85 -12.81
N SER A 105 -0.58 -16.34 -13.58
CA SER A 105 -0.64 -16.37 -15.05
C SER A 105 -0.72 -17.80 -15.58
N GLU A 106 0.05 -18.72 -14.97
CA GLU A 106 -0.01 -20.16 -15.27
C GLU A 106 -1.39 -20.75 -14.96
N LEU A 107 -1.97 -20.43 -13.80
CA LEU A 107 -3.29 -20.92 -13.37
C LEU A 107 -4.43 -20.40 -14.27
N LEU A 108 -4.37 -19.14 -14.66
CA LEU A 108 -5.39 -18.49 -15.49
C LEU A 108 -5.19 -18.75 -17.00
N GLY A 109 -4.02 -19.23 -17.42
CA GLY A 109 -3.70 -19.47 -18.82
C GLY A 109 -3.57 -18.17 -19.63
N VAL A 110 -3.05 -17.10 -19.01
CA VAL A 110 -2.90 -15.77 -19.61
C VAL A 110 -1.45 -15.33 -19.62
N ASP A 111 -1.13 -14.25 -20.35
CA ASP A 111 0.24 -13.77 -20.46
C ASP A 111 0.77 -13.24 -19.11
N PHE A 112 2.10 -13.26 -18.96
CA PHE A 112 2.80 -12.75 -17.79
C PHE A 112 3.62 -11.51 -18.13
N GLY A 113 3.55 -10.47 -17.30
CA GLY A 113 4.34 -9.25 -17.41
C GLY A 113 4.97 -8.82 -16.08
N VAL A 114 5.98 -7.94 -16.15
CA VAL A 114 6.76 -7.42 -15.00
C VAL A 114 6.86 -5.91 -15.04
#